data_AF-A0A4R4BWQ3-F1
#
_entry.id   AF-A0A4R4BWQ3-F1
#
_cell.length_a   1.000
_cell.length_b   1.000
_cell.length_c   1.000
_cell.angle_alpha   90.00
_cell.angle_beta   90.00
_cell.angle_gamma   90.00
#
_symmetry.space_group_name_H-M   'P 1'
#
loop_
_entity.id
_entity.type
_entity.pdbx_description
1 polymer ?
#
loop_
_entity_poly.entity_id
_entity_poly.type
_entity_poly.pdbx_seq_one_letter_code
_entity_poly.pdbx_strand_id
1 'polypeptide(L)'
;MSRSFPTTLPTSRISLVALGAALAAALSAGPSGAFAQASDATAPAAAAAAPVTATAAPDFDARQKVLNQRSAENDYRYAVAEHDCYSKFFVNHCLGKAREQMRDERASIRQEQLALNDEQRAVRAQQRDQQQALKAAQNAAEAPRRAANDAANAAAFRDKQEQNALKQAQRGAEGPQRAANKQAYDQKQGDFQRKLDQAHQQAAQKAQERADNAARYEQKQKEAVQHKADVEQRQKEAAEKAQQKQQQGQ
;
A
#
# COMPACT_ATOMS: atom_id res chain seq x y z
N MET A 1 -12.74 5.77 -38.12
CA MET A 1 -14.14 5.79 -37.67
C MET A 1 -14.14 6.06 -36.18
N SER A 2 -14.15 7.34 -35.81
CA SER A 2 -14.06 7.80 -34.43
C SER A 2 -15.43 8.28 -34.02
N ARG A 3 -16.03 7.65 -33.01
CA ARG A 3 -17.30 8.11 -32.43
C ARG A 3 -17.11 8.28 -30.93
N SER A 4 -17.13 9.56 -30.57
CA SER A 4 -17.03 10.16 -29.25
C SER A 4 -18.25 9.80 -28.38
N PHE A 5 -18.01 9.54 -27.10
CA PHE A 5 -19.04 9.42 -26.06
C PHE A 5 -19.49 10.80 -25.59
N PRO A 6 -20.80 11.06 -25.41
CA PRO A 6 -21.27 12.17 -24.59
C PRO A 6 -21.62 11.69 -23.16
N THR A 7 -20.86 12.23 -22.21
CA THR A 7 -21.15 12.32 -20.78
C THR A 7 -22.23 13.37 -20.51
N THR A 8 -23.35 13.00 -19.89
CA THR A 8 -24.19 13.92 -19.08
C THR A 8 -25.00 13.16 -18.04
N LEU A 9 -24.58 13.26 -16.77
CA LEU A 9 -25.40 13.05 -15.58
C LEU A 9 -26.14 14.37 -15.27
N PRO A 10 -27.40 14.33 -14.81
CA PRO A 10 -27.91 15.35 -13.91
C PRO A 10 -28.15 14.78 -12.51
N THR A 11 -27.40 15.36 -11.60
CA THR A 11 -27.59 15.45 -10.16
C THR A 11 -29.02 15.83 -9.79
N SER A 12 -29.72 14.95 -9.06
CA SER A 12 -30.95 15.33 -8.35
C SER A 12 -30.66 15.44 -6.86
N ARG A 13 -30.88 16.64 -6.34
CA ARG A 13 -30.73 17.06 -4.95
C ARG A 13 -31.93 16.54 -4.16
N ILE A 14 -31.73 15.61 -3.24
CA ILE A 14 -32.72 15.29 -2.21
C ILE A 14 -32.27 16.01 -0.94
N SER A 15 -33.02 17.06 -0.61
CA SER A 15 -32.86 17.89 0.58
C SER A 15 -33.15 17.08 1.86
N LEU A 16 -32.27 17.30 2.83
CA LEU A 16 -32.40 16.94 4.25
C LEU A 16 -33.74 17.42 4.84
N VAL A 17 -34.42 16.54 5.56
CA VAL A 17 -35.27 16.93 6.70
C VAL A 17 -34.74 16.18 7.91
N ALA A 18 -33.93 16.89 8.69
CA ALA A 18 -33.61 16.54 10.07
C ALA A 18 -34.76 17.00 10.95
N LEU A 19 -35.42 16.07 11.65
CA LEU A 19 -36.23 16.39 12.83
C LEU A 19 -35.44 15.95 14.05
N GLY A 20 -34.90 16.93 14.76
CA GLY A 20 -34.44 16.79 16.14
C GLY A 20 -35.45 17.43 17.09
N ALA A 21 -35.74 16.74 18.19
CA ALA A 21 -36.15 17.25 19.50
C ALA A 21 -36.10 16.03 20.45
N ALA A 22 -35.05 15.83 21.24
CA ALA A 22 -34.78 16.50 22.51
C ALA A 22 -35.96 16.38 23.49
N LEU A 23 -35.89 15.38 24.38
CA LEU A 23 -36.50 15.46 25.71
C LEU A 23 -35.47 15.02 26.75
N ALA A 24 -35.01 15.99 27.54
CA ALA A 24 -34.21 15.81 28.73
C ALA A 24 -34.97 16.44 29.90
N ALA A 25 -35.22 15.65 30.96
CA ALA A 25 -35.52 16.08 32.34
C ALA A 25 -35.42 14.80 33.19
N ALA A 26 -34.35 14.53 33.95
CA ALA A 26 -33.88 15.18 35.19
C ALA A 26 -34.60 14.70 36.47
N LEU A 27 -33.80 14.57 37.54
CA LEU A 27 -34.07 14.19 38.94
C LEU A 27 -34.12 12.67 39.22
N SER A 28 -33.45 12.10 40.24
CA SER A 28 -32.69 12.62 41.37
C SER A 28 -32.01 11.46 42.10
N ALA A 29 -30.83 11.70 42.66
CA ALA A 29 -30.15 10.82 43.60
C ALA A 29 -30.90 10.75 44.96
N GLY A 30 -30.86 9.58 45.59
CA GLY A 30 -31.26 9.37 46.98
C GLY A 30 -31.01 7.93 47.42
N PRO A 31 -30.12 7.68 48.40
CA PRO A 31 -29.80 6.34 48.87
C PRO A 31 -30.82 5.92 49.94
N SER A 32 -31.32 4.68 49.87
CA SER A 32 -32.09 4.10 50.96
C SER A 32 -31.71 2.63 51.07
N GLY A 33 -30.98 2.34 52.15
CA GLY A 33 -30.66 0.99 52.54
C GLY A 33 -31.93 0.21 52.85
N ALA A 34 -31.99 -1.02 52.34
CA ALA A 34 -32.82 -2.07 52.88
C ALA A 34 -31.89 -3.22 53.20
N PHE A 35 -31.79 -3.52 54.50
CA PHE A 35 -31.20 -4.75 55.00
C PHE A 35 -32.00 -5.93 54.45
N ALA A 36 -31.36 -6.79 53.68
CA ALA A 36 -31.84 -8.13 53.39
C ALA A 36 -30.81 -9.11 53.93
N GLN A 37 -31.22 -9.87 54.95
CA GLN A 37 -30.46 -10.96 55.53
C GLN A 37 -30.14 -11.98 54.44
N ALA A 38 -28.86 -12.11 54.09
CA ALA A 38 -28.37 -13.22 53.30
C ALA A 38 -28.28 -14.45 54.21
N SER A 39 -29.23 -15.35 54.05
CA SER A 39 -29.19 -16.70 54.60
C SER A 39 -27.99 -17.46 54.06
N ASP A 40 -27.40 -18.30 54.91
CA ASP A 40 -26.35 -19.25 54.57
C ASP A 40 -26.63 -19.99 53.26
N ALA A 41 -25.85 -19.66 52.23
CA ALA A 41 -25.77 -20.46 51.01
C ALA A 41 -24.96 -21.72 51.35
N THR A 42 -25.67 -22.75 51.82
CA THR A 42 -25.20 -24.13 51.77
C THR A 42 -24.93 -24.46 50.30
N ALA A 43 -23.67 -24.73 49.96
CA ALA A 43 -23.28 -25.16 48.63
C ALA A 43 -24.02 -26.45 48.25
N PRO A 44 -24.75 -26.52 47.12
CA PRO A 44 -25.08 -27.80 46.54
C PRO A 44 -23.81 -28.32 45.86
N ALA A 45 -23.39 -29.48 46.32
CA ALA A 45 -22.37 -30.30 45.72
C ALA A 45 -22.62 -30.47 44.22
N ALA A 46 -21.51 -30.38 43.46
CA ALA A 46 -21.28 -30.96 42.15
C ALA A 46 -22.54 -31.42 41.41
N ALA A 47 -23.09 -30.52 40.58
CA ALA A 47 -23.90 -30.94 39.45
C ALA A 47 -23.05 -31.92 38.64
N ALA A 48 -23.46 -33.18 38.68
CA ALA A 48 -22.95 -34.23 37.82
C ALA A 48 -22.89 -33.67 36.40
N ALA A 49 -21.70 -33.68 35.81
CA ALA A 49 -21.53 -33.46 34.39
C ALA A 49 -22.36 -34.53 33.67
N ALA A 50 -23.59 -34.17 33.30
CA ALA A 50 -24.32 -34.95 32.32
C ALA A 50 -23.40 -35.06 31.10
N PRO A 51 -23.20 -36.27 30.55
CA PRO A 51 -22.43 -36.38 29.33
C PRO A 51 -23.13 -35.48 28.32
N VAL A 52 -22.39 -34.48 27.83
CA VAL A 52 -22.78 -33.72 26.66
C VAL A 52 -22.87 -34.77 25.57
N THR A 53 -24.09 -35.31 25.37
CA THR A 53 -24.39 -36.12 24.22
C THR A 53 -24.06 -35.21 23.06
N ALA A 54 -22.97 -35.55 22.36
CA ALA A 54 -22.62 -34.95 21.09
C ALA A 54 -23.92 -34.92 20.30
N THR A 55 -24.48 -33.73 20.15
CA THR A 55 -25.81 -33.56 19.59
C THR A 55 -25.66 -34.06 18.16
N ALA A 56 -26.15 -35.28 17.92
CA ALA A 56 -26.16 -35.85 16.60
C ALA A 56 -26.78 -34.79 15.71
N ALA A 57 -26.00 -34.28 14.74
CA ALA A 57 -26.53 -33.32 13.79
C ALA A 57 -27.85 -33.90 13.27
N PRO A 58 -28.97 -33.16 13.35
CA PRO A 58 -30.25 -33.67 12.89
C PRO A 58 -30.08 -34.17 11.45
N ASP A 59 -30.36 -35.46 11.24
CA ASP A 59 -30.18 -36.11 9.95
C ASP A 59 -31.32 -35.74 8.99
N PHE A 60 -31.29 -34.47 8.57
CA PHE A 60 -32.26 -33.89 7.66
C PHE A 60 -32.25 -34.61 6.31
N ASP A 61 -31.09 -35.07 5.86
CA ASP A 61 -30.92 -35.74 4.58
C ASP A 61 -31.57 -37.12 4.57
N ALA A 62 -31.44 -37.91 5.64
CA ALA A 62 -32.16 -39.18 5.75
C ALA A 62 -33.67 -38.97 5.79
N ARG A 63 -34.17 -38.00 6.57
CA ARG A 63 -35.61 -37.68 6.61
C ARG A 63 -36.12 -37.21 5.24
N GLN A 64 -35.33 -36.42 4.52
CA GLN A 64 -35.67 -36.00 3.16
C GLN A 64 -35.74 -37.18 2.19
N LYS A 65 -34.81 -38.13 2.27
CA LYS A 65 -34.82 -39.33 1.44
C LYS A 65 -36.07 -40.18 1.66
N VAL A 66 -36.50 -40.34 2.92
CA VAL A 66 -37.74 -41.05 3.25
C VAL A 66 -38.96 -40.36 2.62
N LEU A 67 -39.05 -39.03 2.69
CA LEU A 67 -40.14 -38.28 2.05
C LEU A 67 -40.14 -38.41 0.52
N ASN A 68 -38.95 -38.39 -0.09
CA ASN A 68 -38.80 -38.60 -1.53
C ASN A 68 -39.22 -40.02 -1.95
N GLN A 69 -38.83 -41.02 -1.16
CA GLN A 69 -39.22 -42.41 -1.39
C GLN A 69 -40.74 -42.58 -1.26
N ARG A 70 -41.37 -42.03 -0.20
CA ARG A 70 -42.83 -42.04 -0.04
C ARG A 70 -43.55 -41.37 -1.20
N SER A 71 -42.98 -40.30 -1.75
CA SER A 71 -43.53 -39.63 -2.93
C SER A 71 -43.51 -40.55 -4.16
N ALA A 72 -42.36 -41.18 -4.42
CA ALA A 72 -42.21 -42.10 -5.54
C ALA A 72 -43.12 -43.34 -5.41
N GLU A 73 -43.25 -43.88 -4.20
CA GLU A 73 -44.16 -44.99 -3.91
C GLU A 73 -45.62 -44.58 -4.11
N ASN A 74 -46.01 -43.38 -3.67
CA ASN A 74 -47.37 -42.87 -3.89
C ASN A 74 -47.70 -42.72 -5.38
N ASP A 75 -46.76 -42.16 -6.15
CA ASP A 75 -46.91 -41.98 -7.60
C ASP A 75 -47.01 -43.34 -8.32
N TYR A 76 -46.19 -44.31 -7.93
CA TYR A 76 -46.26 -45.67 -8.44
C TYR A 76 -47.62 -46.33 -8.13
N ARG A 77 -48.07 -46.26 -6.87
CA ARG A 77 -49.37 -46.83 -6.45
C ARG A 77 -50.54 -46.19 -7.19
N TYR A 78 -50.49 -44.89 -7.42
CA TYR A 78 -51.50 -44.18 -8.20
C TYR A 78 -51.51 -44.64 -9.66
N ALA A 79 -50.34 -44.76 -10.31
CA ALA A 79 -50.25 -45.22 -11.69
C ALA A 79 -50.78 -46.65 -11.88
N VAL A 80 -50.45 -47.56 -10.96
CA VAL A 80 -51.00 -48.93 -10.97
C VAL A 80 -52.52 -48.91 -10.77
N ALA A 81 -53.02 -48.15 -9.78
CA ALA A 81 -54.45 -48.05 -9.52
C ALA A 81 -55.21 -47.46 -10.71
N GLU A 82 -54.63 -46.50 -11.44
CA GLU A 82 -55.20 -45.93 -12.66
C GLU A 82 -55.38 -47.00 -13.75
N HIS A 83 -54.34 -47.80 -14.01
CA HIS A 83 -54.42 -48.91 -14.96
C HIS A 83 -55.47 -49.94 -14.54
N ASP A 84 -55.50 -50.32 -13.26
CA ASP A 84 -56.47 -51.27 -12.72
C ASP A 84 -57.91 -50.74 -12.80
N CYS A 85 -58.12 -49.42 -12.68
CA CYS A 85 -59.45 -48.82 -12.75
C CYS A 85 -60.09 -48.95 -14.14
N TYR A 86 -59.31 -48.99 -15.22
CA TYR A 86 -59.83 -49.19 -16.57
C TYR A 86 -60.39 -50.61 -16.80
N SER A 87 -60.05 -51.57 -15.94
CA SER A 87 -60.62 -52.91 -15.97
C SER A 87 -61.96 -53.05 -15.25
N LYS A 88 -62.43 -52.00 -14.57
CA LYS A 88 -63.66 -52.01 -13.75
C LYS A 88 -64.86 -51.39 -14.45
N PHE A 89 -66.06 -51.85 -14.10
CA PHE A 89 -67.32 -51.30 -14.63
C PHE A 89 -67.56 -49.82 -14.27
N PHE A 90 -67.21 -49.40 -13.05
CA PHE A 90 -67.38 -48.02 -12.58
C PHE A 90 -66.06 -47.23 -12.60
N VAL A 91 -65.47 -47.06 -13.79
CA VAL A 91 -64.16 -46.41 -14.00
C VAL A 91 -64.09 -45.02 -13.34
N ASN A 92 -65.09 -44.15 -13.57
CA ASN A 92 -65.08 -42.78 -13.05
C ASN A 92 -65.03 -42.71 -11.51
N HIS A 93 -65.79 -43.58 -10.83
CA HIS A 93 -65.74 -43.64 -9.37
C HIS A 93 -64.41 -44.19 -8.87
N CYS A 94 -63.88 -45.24 -9.54
CA CYS A 94 -62.58 -45.82 -9.22
C CYS A 94 -61.45 -44.79 -9.34
N LEU A 95 -61.40 -44.04 -10.45
CA LEU A 95 -60.41 -42.98 -10.67
C LEU A 95 -60.53 -41.85 -9.66
N GLY A 96 -61.76 -41.48 -9.27
CA GLY A 96 -62.01 -40.51 -8.20
C GLY A 96 -61.38 -40.94 -6.88
N LYS A 97 -61.66 -42.16 -6.45
CA LYS A 97 -61.09 -42.73 -5.21
C LYS A 97 -59.57 -42.84 -5.25
N ALA A 98 -59.00 -43.28 -6.38
CA ALA A 98 -57.54 -43.34 -6.55
C ALA A 98 -56.88 -41.95 -6.45
N ARG A 99 -57.53 -40.92 -7.01
CA ARG A 99 -57.06 -39.53 -6.95
C ARG A 99 -57.15 -38.94 -5.55
N GLU A 100 -58.20 -39.25 -4.79
CA GLU A 100 -58.35 -38.86 -3.39
C GLU A 100 -57.21 -39.44 -2.55
N GLN A 101 -56.96 -40.75 -2.64
CA GLN A 101 -55.86 -41.42 -1.92
C GLN A 101 -54.48 -40.85 -2.26
N MET A 102 -54.23 -40.51 -3.52
CA MET A 102 -53.00 -39.85 -3.95
C MET A 102 -52.88 -38.43 -3.36
N ARG A 103 -53.98 -37.65 -3.36
CA ARG A 103 -53.99 -36.29 -2.82
C ARG A 103 -53.76 -36.26 -1.31
N ASP A 104 -54.34 -37.20 -0.57
CA ASP A 104 -54.21 -37.29 0.89
C ASP A 104 -52.76 -37.58 1.28
N GLU A 105 -52.10 -38.54 0.62
CA GLU A 105 -50.69 -38.83 0.90
C GLU A 105 -49.75 -37.72 0.45
N ARG A 106 -49.99 -37.11 -0.71
CA ARG A 106 -49.21 -35.91 -1.11
C ARG A 106 -49.40 -34.76 -0.12
N ALA A 107 -50.57 -34.62 0.50
CA ALA A 107 -50.81 -33.62 1.54
C ALA A 107 -50.03 -33.95 2.82
N SER A 108 -50.04 -35.21 3.29
CA SER A 108 -49.21 -35.67 4.42
C SER A 108 -47.72 -35.43 4.17
N ILE A 109 -47.20 -35.85 3.01
CA ILE A 109 -45.79 -35.66 2.64
C ILE A 109 -45.42 -34.17 2.65
N ARG A 110 -46.29 -33.30 2.11
CA ARG A 110 -46.05 -31.85 2.09
C ARG A 110 -46.01 -31.26 3.50
N GLN A 111 -46.88 -31.69 4.41
CA GLN A 111 -46.86 -31.23 5.79
C GLN A 111 -45.54 -31.59 6.48
N GLU A 112 -45.08 -32.83 6.32
CA GLU A 112 -43.79 -33.28 6.86
C GLU A 112 -42.60 -32.54 6.24
N GLN A 113 -42.66 -32.25 4.94
CA GLN A 113 -41.65 -31.46 4.24
C GLN A 113 -41.56 -30.02 4.76
N LEU A 114 -42.70 -29.39 5.05
CA LEU A 114 -42.74 -28.05 5.62
C LEU A 114 -42.14 -28.04 7.03
N ALA A 115 -42.53 -29.00 7.88
CA ALA A 115 -41.96 -29.14 9.22
C ALA A 115 -40.42 -29.32 9.17
N LEU A 116 -39.91 -30.18 8.28
CA LEU A 116 -38.48 -30.38 8.09
C LEU A 116 -37.77 -29.10 7.63
N ASN A 117 -38.38 -28.33 6.72
CA ASN A 117 -37.82 -27.07 6.25
C ASN A 117 -37.81 -25.99 7.35
N ASP A 118 -38.83 -25.94 8.20
CA ASP A 118 -38.93 -25.01 9.31
C ASP A 118 -37.88 -25.32 10.39
N GLU A 119 -37.68 -26.60 10.71
CA GLU A 119 -36.59 -27.05 11.59
C GLU A 119 -35.22 -26.64 11.03
N GLN A 120 -34.96 -26.89 9.75
CA GLN A 120 -33.70 -26.46 9.12
C GLN A 120 -33.51 -24.94 9.17
N ARG A 121 -34.59 -24.18 8.96
CA ARG A 121 -34.54 -22.71 9.04
C ARG A 121 -34.22 -22.26 10.46
N ALA A 122 -34.82 -22.88 11.47
CA ALA A 122 -34.55 -22.60 12.88
C ALA A 122 -33.09 -22.89 13.24
N VAL A 123 -32.55 -24.04 12.83
CA VAL A 123 -31.13 -24.38 13.07
C VAL A 123 -30.20 -23.37 12.40
N ARG A 124 -30.44 -23.02 11.13
CA ARG A 124 -29.62 -22.01 10.43
C ARG A 124 -29.73 -20.62 11.07
N ALA A 125 -30.89 -20.27 11.65
CA ALA A 125 -31.05 -19.02 12.39
C ALA A 125 -30.20 -19.04 13.66
N GLN A 126 -30.30 -20.09 14.48
CA GLN A 126 -29.49 -20.26 15.67
C GLN A 126 -27.98 -20.23 15.38
N GLN A 127 -27.54 -20.87 14.29
CA GLN A 127 -26.14 -20.83 13.88
C GLN A 127 -25.67 -19.41 13.54
N ARG A 128 -26.49 -18.62 12.82
CA ARG A 128 -26.17 -17.21 12.55
C ARG A 128 -26.11 -16.41 13.83
N ASP A 129 -27.04 -16.60 14.76
CA ASP A 129 -27.08 -15.88 16.02
C ASP A 129 -25.85 -16.21 16.87
N GLN A 130 -25.43 -17.48 16.93
CA GLN A 130 -24.20 -17.91 17.59
C GLN A 130 -22.96 -17.28 16.93
N GLN A 131 -22.86 -17.31 15.60
CA GLN A 131 -21.74 -16.70 14.87
C GLN A 131 -21.69 -15.18 15.08
N GLN A 132 -22.84 -14.51 15.10
CA GLN A 132 -22.95 -13.09 15.38
C GLN A 132 -22.53 -12.77 16.82
N ALA A 133 -22.95 -13.59 17.79
CA ALA A 133 -22.54 -13.44 19.18
C ALA A 133 -21.03 -13.62 19.35
N LEU A 134 -20.43 -14.63 18.71
CA LEU A 134 -18.99 -14.84 18.72
C LEU A 134 -18.23 -13.66 18.09
N LYS A 135 -18.70 -13.17 16.94
CA LYS A 135 -18.09 -12.02 16.26
C LYS A 135 -18.25 -10.73 17.08
N ALA A 136 -19.40 -10.53 17.72
CA ALA A 136 -19.63 -9.40 18.61
C ALA A 136 -18.70 -9.47 19.83
N ALA A 137 -18.53 -10.64 20.43
CA ALA A 137 -17.61 -10.86 21.55
C ALA A 137 -16.14 -10.59 21.14
N GLN A 138 -15.70 -11.09 19.99
CA GLN A 138 -14.37 -10.81 19.44
C GLN A 138 -14.16 -9.31 19.20
N ASN A 139 -15.12 -8.65 18.53
CA ASN A 139 -15.06 -7.22 18.28
C ASN A 139 -14.99 -6.39 19.56
N ALA A 140 -15.73 -6.80 20.60
CA ALA A 140 -15.73 -6.15 21.91
C ALA A 140 -14.39 -6.37 22.64
N ALA A 141 -13.84 -7.59 22.60
CA ALA A 141 -12.53 -7.90 23.17
C ALA A 141 -11.39 -7.13 22.48
N GLU A 142 -11.49 -6.93 21.16
CA GLU A 142 -10.50 -6.19 20.36
C GLU A 142 -10.71 -4.66 20.38
N ALA A 143 -11.87 -4.17 20.79
CA ALA A 143 -12.20 -2.74 20.85
C ALA A 143 -11.14 -1.89 21.59
N PRO A 144 -10.67 -2.26 22.81
CA PRO A 144 -9.66 -1.46 23.50
C PRO A 144 -8.33 -1.44 22.74
N ARG A 145 -7.92 -2.56 22.15
CA ARG A 145 -6.69 -2.63 21.36
C ARG A 145 -6.79 -1.78 20.10
N ARG A 146 -7.93 -1.80 19.40
CA ARG A 146 -8.20 -0.93 18.24
C ARG A 146 -8.14 0.55 18.64
N ALA A 147 -8.84 0.93 19.70
CA ALA A 147 -8.80 2.30 20.22
C ALA A 147 -7.38 2.76 20.62
N ALA A 148 -6.59 1.89 21.24
CA ALA A 148 -5.21 2.18 21.59
C ALA A 148 -4.32 2.39 20.35
N ASN A 149 -4.48 1.53 19.33
CA ASN A 149 -3.77 1.67 18.07
C ASN A 149 -4.15 2.97 17.34
N ASP A 150 -5.44 3.30 17.30
CA ASP A 150 -5.93 4.53 16.67
C ASP A 150 -5.39 5.78 17.39
N ALA A 151 -5.37 5.76 18.72
CA ALA A 151 -4.77 6.82 19.53
C ALA A 151 -3.25 6.96 19.29
N ALA A 152 -2.53 5.84 19.21
CA ALA A 152 -1.09 5.83 18.92
C ALA A 152 -0.78 6.35 17.51
N ASN A 153 -1.58 5.96 16.52
CA ASN A 153 -1.45 6.46 15.15
C ASN A 153 -1.74 7.96 15.07
N ALA A 154 -2.78 8.45 15.75
CA ALA A 154 -3.09 9.87 15.82
C ALA A 154 -1.98 10.67 16.51
N ALA A 155 -1.39 10.15 17.59
CA ALA A 155 -0.25 10.76 18.25
C ALA A 155 0.98 10.82 17.32
N ALA A 156 1.36 9.69 16.71
CA ALA A 156 2.50 9.63 15.79
C ALA A 156 2.33 10.58 14.58
N PHE A 157 1.10 10.76 14.09
CA PHE A 157 0.80 11.72 13.03
C PHE A 157 1.02 13.16 13.49
N ARG A 158 0.54 13.54 14.68
CA ARG A 158 0.78 14.87 15.26
C ARG A 158 2.27 15.14 15.47
N ASP A 159 3.00 14.20 16.07
CA ASP A 159 4.43 14.32 16.30
C ASP A 159 5.18 14.53 14.98
N LYS A 160 4.79 13.82 13.93
CA LYS A 160 5.40 13.97 12.60
C LYS A 160 5.09 15.32 11.98
N GLN A 161 3.90 15.88 12.19
CA GLN A 161 3.58 17.24 11.76
C GLN A 161 4.46 18.27 12.47
N GLU A 162 4.60 18.16 13.79
CA GLU A 162 5.44 19.05 14.59
C GLU A 162 6.92 18.95 14.16
N GLN A 163 7.44 17.74 14.01
CA GLN A 163 8.81 17.53 13.51
C GLN A 163 9.03 18.13 12.13
N ASN A 164 8.05 18.03 11.22
CA ASN A 164 8.16 18.66 9.90
C ASN A 164 8.14 20.18 10.00
N ALA A 165 7.29 20.75 10.87
CA ALA A 165 7.25 22.19 11.12
C ALA A 165 8.58 22.70 11.70
N LEU A 166 9.15 21.98 12.68
CA LEU A 166 10.47 22.30 13.25
C LEU A 166 11.58 22.20 12.21
N LYS A 167 11.61 21.11 11.41
CA LYS A 167 12.59 20.96 10.32
C LYS A 167 12.46 22.05 9.26
N GLN A 168 11.24 22.51 8.98
CA GLN A 168 11.01 23.60 8.05
C GLN A 168 11.49 24.94 8.63
N ALA A 169 11.21 25.20 9.91
CA ALA A 169 11.68 26.38 10.62
C ALA A 169 13.21 26.41 10.68
N GLN A 170 13.86 25.30 11.04
CA GLN A 170 15.33 25.15 11.03
C GLN A 170 15.90 25.40 9.63
N ARG A 171 15.31 24.78 8.60
CA ARG A 171 15.77 24.97 7.21
C ARG A 171 15.67 26.42 6.76
N GLY A 172 14.62 27.13 7.17
CA GLY A 172 14.42 28.55 6.94
C GLY A 172 15.45 29.41 7.68
N ALA A 173 15.66 29.15 8.97
CA ALA A 173 16.61 29.88 9.81
C ALA A 173 18.07 29.75 9.34
N GLU A 174 18.47 28.55 8.91
CA GLU A 174 19.79 28.29 8.33
C GLU A 174 19.94 28.76 6.87
N GLY A 175 18.84 29.15 6.21
CA GLY A 175 18.83 29.55 4.80
C GLY A 175 19.86 30.63 4.46
N PRO A 176 19.90 31.76 5.19
CA PRO A 176 20.89 32.82 4.99
C PRO A 176 22.33 32.33 5.19
N GLN A 177 22.58 31.53 6.23
CA GLN A 177 23.91 30.99 6.50
C GLN A 177 24.37 30.01 5.41
N ARG A 178 23.47 29.14 4.91
CA ARG A 178 23.74 28.26 3.76
C ARG A 178 24.04 29.07 2.49
N ALA A 179 23.29 30.14 2.25
CA ALA A 179 23.54 31.03 1.10
C ALA A 179 24.91 31.73 1.21
N ALA A 180 25.26 32.25 2.38
CA ALA A 180 26.56 32.87 2.63
C ALA A 180 27.72 31.88 2.48
N ASN A 181 27.58 30.66 3.03
CA ASN A 181 28.57 29.60 2.87
C ASN A 181 28.76 29.20 1.40
N LYS A 182 27.67 29.11 0.63
CA LYS A 182 27.73 28.84 -0.81
C LYS A 182 28.48 29.95 -1.56
N GLN A 183 28.14 31.21 -1.31
CA GLN A 183 28.83 32.35 -1.92
C GLN A 183 30.33 32.35 -1.59
N ALA A 184 30.69 32.10 -0.33
CA ALA A 184 32.09 32.02 0.08
C ALA A 184 32.83 30.86 -0.60
N TYR A 185 32.17 29.72 -0.81
CA TYR A 185 32.75 28.59 -1.54
C TYR A 185 32.95 28.91 -3.03
N ASP A 186 31.95 29.49 -3.68
CA ASP A 186 32.00 29.87 -5.10
C ASP A 186 33.11 30.92 -5.34
N GLN A 187 33.27 31.89 -4.42
CA GLN A 187 34.37 32.86 -4.45
C GLN A 187 35.74 32.18 -4.37
N LYS A 188 35.92 31.24 -3.42
CA LYS A 188 37.18 30.48 -3.30
C LYS A 188 37.50 29.68 -4.56
N GLN A 189 36.50 29.09 -5.21
CA GLN A 189 36.71 28.41 -6.49
C GLN A 189 37.16 29.37 -7.59
N GLY A 190 36.50 30.53 -7.70
CA GLY A 190 36.89 31.57 -8.66
C GLY A 190 38.30 32.12 -8.42
N ASP A 191 38.67 32.34 -7.16
CA ASP A 191 40.02 32.77 -6.77
C ASP A 191 41.08 31.72 -7.13
N PHE A 192 40.78 30.45 -6.87
CA PHE A 192 41.67 29.36 -7.22
C PHE A 192 41.87 29.26 -8.75
N GLN A 193 40.79 29.37 -9.52
CA GLN A 193 40.86 29.35 -10.98
C GLN A 193 41.69 30.53 -11.52
N ARG A 194 41.46 31.75 -11.00
CA ARG A 194 42.24 32.93 -11.38
C ARG A 194 43.73 32.77 -11.08
N LYS A 195 44.09 32.15 -9.95
CA LYS A 195 45.48 31.86 -9.60
C LYS A 195 46.12 30.86 -10.56
N LEU A 196 45.37 29.83 -10.98
CA LEU A 196 45.85 28.88 -11.99
C LEU A 196 46.09 29.57 -13.33
N ASP A 197 45.13 30.38 -13.79
CA ASP A 197 45.24 31.10 -15.06
C ASP A 197 46.44 32.07 -15.04
N GLN A 198 46.63 32.80 -13.93
CA GLN A 198 47.80 33.67 -13.74
C GLN A 198 49.11 32.87 -13.73
N ALA A 199 49.15 31.71 -13.07
CA ALA A 199 50.33 30.85 -13.07
C ALA A 199 50.65 30.33 -14.47
N HIS A 200 49.64 29.96 -15.26
CA HIS A 200 49.81 29.54 -16.66
C HIS A 200 50.34 30.69 -17.53
N GLN A 201 49.78 31.90 -17.40
CA GLN A 201 50.25 33.07 -18.13
C GLN A 201 51.71 33.40 -17.79
N GLN A 202 52.06 33.39 -16.50
CA GLN A 202 53.44 33.62 -16.06
C GLN A 202 54.39 32.53 -16.55
N ALA A 203 53.97 31.25 -16.54
CA ALA A 203 54.76 30.15 -17.06
C ALA A 203 55.00 30.30 -18.57
N ALA A 204 53.97 30.71 -19.33
CA ALA A 204 54.07 30.97 -20.77
C ALA A 204 55.02 32.13 -21.07
N GLN A 205 54.92 33.25 -20.34
CA GLN A 205 55.84 34.39 -20.47
C GLN A 205 57.29 33.98 -20.18
N LYS A 206 57.53 33.27 -19.08
CA LYS A 206 58.87 32.77 -18.75
C LYS A 206 59.39 31.74 -19.75
N ALA A 207 58.50 30.98 -20.40
CA ALA A 207 58.89 30.06 -21.47
C ALA A 207 59.32 30.82 -22.73
N GLN A 208 58.59 31.87 -23.11
CA GLN A 208 58.97 32.77 -24.20
C GLN A 208 60.30 33.46 -23.92
N GLU A 209 60.47 34.04 -22.73
CA GLU A 209 61.72 34.71 -22.33
C GLU A 209 62.92 33.76 -22.38
N ARG A 210 62.74 32.50 -21.95
CA ARG A 210 63.78 31.46 -22.06
C ARG A 210 64.12 31.14 -23.51
N ALA A 211 63.12 31.04 -24.39
CA ALA A 211 63.33 30.81 -25.82
C ALA A 211 64.06 31.99 -26.49
N ASP A 212 63.67 33.23 -26.18
CA ASP A 212 64.30 34.45 -26.71
C ASP A 212 65.75 34.58 -26.22
N ASN A 213 66.00 34.31 -24.94
CA ASN A 213 67.34 34.32 -24.37
C ASN A 213 68.24 33.24 -25.00
N ALA A 214 67.71 32.03 -25.21
CA ALA A 214 68.42 30.97 -25.92
C ALA A 214 68.75 31.37 -27.37
N ALA A 215 67.79 31.93 -28.11
CA ALA A 215 68.00 32.41 -29.47
C ALA A 215 69.05 33.53 -29.55
N ARG A 216 69.02 34.50 -28.62
CA ARG A 216 70.05 35.55 -28.52
C ARG A 216 71.43 34.98 -28.19
N TYR A 217 71.50 33.97 -27.32
CA TYR A 217 72.76 33.31 -27.01
C TYR A 217 73.31 32.58 -28.23
N GLU A 218 72.49 31.85 -28.97
CA GLU A 218 72.89 31.19 -30.22
C GLU A 218 73.35 32.19 -31.29
N GLN A 219 72.67 33.33 -31.42
CA GLN A 219 73.09 34.41 -32.33
C GLN A 219 74.47 34.95 -31.94
N LYS A 220 74.69 35.27 -30.65
CA LYS A 220 76.01 35.73 -30.17
C LYS A 220 77.11 34.70 -30.41
N GLN A 221 76.82 33.41 -30.25
CA GLN A 221 77.77 32.35 -30.56
C GLN A 221 78.14 32.33 -32.05
N LYS A 222 77.15 32.45 -32.95
CA LYS A 222 77.38 32.54 -34.40
C LYS A 222 78.18 33.78 -34.78
N GLU A 223 77.82 34.95 -34.25
CA GLU A 223 78.52 36.21 -34.46
C GLU A 223 79.98 36.14 -33.96
N ALA A 224 80.22 35.55 -32.79
CA ALA A 224 81.57 35.38 -32.26
C ALA A 224 82.44 34.46 -33.15
N VAL A 225 81.86 33.39 -33.70
CA VAL A 225 82.55 32.51 -34.67
C VAL A 225 82.85 33.24 -35.97
N GLN A 226 81.87 33.99 -36.52
CA GLN A 226 82.06 34.80 -37.73
C GLN A 226 83.14 35.87 -37.52
N HIS A 227 83.07 36.62 -36.42
CA HIS A 227 84.06 37.64 -36.11
C HIS A 227 85.47 37.05 -35.96
N LYS A 228 85.60 35.88 -35.33
CA LYS A 228 86.89 35.18 -35.25
C LYS A 228 87.42 34.80 -36.63
N ALA A 229 86.58 34.24 -37.50
CA ALA A 229 86.94 33.90 -38.88
C ALA A 229 87.36 35.14 -39.69
N ASP A 230 86.63 36.25 -39.57
CA ASP A 230 86.94 37.51 -40.24
C ASP A 230 88.29 38.09 -39.77
N VAL A 231 88.58 38.03 -38.48
CA VAL A 231 89.88 38.47 -37.93
C VAL A 231 91.01 37.57 -38.43
N GLU A 232 90.84 36.25 -38.43
CA GLU A 232 91.82 35.31 -38.98
C GLU A 232 92.06 35.53 -40.48
N GLN A 233 91.02 35.80 -41.27
CA GLN A 233 91.16 36.17 -42.69
C GLN A 233 91.95 37.47 -42.85
N ARG A 234 91.62 38.54 -42.11
CA ARG A 234 92.37 39.80 -42.15
C ARG A 234 93.83 39.62 -41.76
N GLN A 235 94.14 38.74 -40.80
CA GLN A 235 95.52 38.41 -40.43
C GLN A 235 96.26 37.68 -41.56
N LYS A 236 95.63 36.71 -42.22
CA LYS A 236 96.20 36.01 -43.39
C LYS A 236 96.47 36.98 -44.54
N GLU A 237 95.49 37.80 -44.90
CA GLU A 237 95.66 38.82 -45.94
C GLU A 237 96.77 39.82 -45.60
N ALA A 238 96.90 40.23 -44.33
CA ALA A 238 97.97 41.10 -43.88
C ALA A 238 99.35 40.40 -43.96
N ALA A 239 99.44 39.12 -43.60
CA ALA A 239 100.65 38.33 -43.70
C ALA A 239 101.06 38.08 -45.16
N GLU A 240 100.12 37.77 -46.05
CA GLU A 240 100.35 37.64 -47.49
C GLU A 240 100.83 38.96 -48.10
N LYS A 241 100.20 40.08 -47.77
CA LYS A 241 100.67 41.42 -48.19
C LYS A 241 102.07 41.73 -47.64
N ALA A 242 102.42 41.28 -46.43
CA ALA A 242 103.76 41.43 -45.87
C ALA A 242 104.80 40.56 -46.61
N GLN A 243 104.47 39.31 -46.96
CA GLN A 243 105.32 38.42 -47.74
C GLN A 243 105.52 38.92 -49.18
N GLN A 244 104.47 39.43 -49.83
CA GLN A 244 104.57 40.07 -51.15
C GLN A 244 105.49 41.29 -51.12
N LYS A 245 105.47 42.09 -50.06
CA LYS A 245 106.42 43.21 -49.87
C LYS A 245 107.86 42.75 -49.63
N GLN A 246 108.08 41.58 -49.02
CA GLN A 246 109.42 41.01 -48.84
C GLN A 246 109.99 40.40 -50.14
N GLN A 247 109.13 39.83 -51.00
CA GLN A 247 109.55 39.28 -52.30
C GLN A 247 109.79 40.36 -53.37
N GLN A 248 109.22 41.56 -53.22
CA GLN A 248 109.48 42.71 -54.08
C GLN A 248 110.70 43.57 -53.61
N GLY A 249 111.39 43.12 -52.56
CA GLY A 249 112.57 43.80 -51.97
C GLY A 249 113.90 43.05 -52.13
N GLN A 250 113.98 42.06 -53.03
CA GLN A 250 115.22 41.40 -53.45
C GLN A 250 115.50 41.66 -54.93
#